data_AF-A0A1C4PUH7-F1
#
_entry.id   AF-A0A1C4PUH7-F1
#
_cell.length_a   1.000
_cell.length_b   1.000
_cell.length_c   1.000
_cell.angle_alpha   90.00
_cell.angle_beta   90.00
_cell.angle_gamma   90.00
#
_symmetry.space_group_name_H-M   'P 1'
#
loop_
_entity.id
_entity.type
_entity.pdbx_description
1 polymer ?
#
loop_
_entity_poly.entity_id
_entity_poly.type
_entity_poly.pdbx_seq_one_letter_code
_entity_poly.pdbx_strand_id
1 'polypeptide(L)'
;MTGPLVVLVGPMGVGKSTVGELLAARLGTGYRDTDADVVAEAGKPIAEIFYDEGEEHFRALERRAVEAALAGHAGVLSLGGGAVLDGTTRELLAGRPVVYLSMDVDEAVRRVGLNTARPLLAVNPRRQWRELMDARRPLYEEVATEVVTTDERTPEEVAQAIIDVLELPEGAAASGVENTGMTEQGPTRIQVAGSAGTDPYEVLVGHQLLGELPQLIGDRAQRVAVLHPEALAETGEAVRQDLADQGYEAIAIQLPNAEEAKTVEVAAYCWKALGQTGFTRTDVIVGIGGGATTDVAGFVAASWLRGVRWIAIPTTVLGMVDAAVGGKTGINTAEGKNLVGAFHPPAGVLCDLAALDSLPVHDYVSGMAEIIKAGFIADPVILDLVEADPEGARSPAGPHTAELIERSIRVKAEVVSSDLKESGLREILNYGHTLGHAIEKNERYKWRHGAAVSIGMVFAAELGRLAGRLDDATADRHRSILESVGLPLTYRGDQWPKLLENMKVDKKSRGDLLRFIVLDALGKPTVLEGPDPAVLLAAYGEVSA
;
A
#
# COMPACT_ATOMS: atom_id res chain seq x y z
N MET A 1 6.03 20.46 39.21
CA MET A 1 4.56 20.47 39.03
C MET A 1 4.15 19.07 38.58
N THR A 2 3.13 18.46 39.17
CA THR A 2 2.61 17.16 38.74
C THR A 2 1.60 17.38 37.63
N GLY A 3 2.05 17.29 36.39
CA GLY A 3 1.25 17.46 35.18
C GLY A 3 2.14 17.27 33.94
N PRO A 4 1.55 17.21 32.73
CA PRO A 4 2.28 16.97 31.51
C PRO A 4 3.36 18.02 31.26
N LEU A 5 4.49 17.58 30.72
CA LEU A 5 5.60 18.42 30.30
C LEU A 5 5.19 19.31 29.12
N VAL A 6 4.36 18.79 28.21
CA VAL A 6 3.77 19.52 27.08
C VAL A 6 2.35 18.99 26.82
N VAL A 7 1.40 19.88 26.54
CA VAL A 7 0.06 19.52 26.07
C VAL A 7 -0.14 20.02 24.64
N LEU A 8 -0.41 19.12 23.70
CA LEU A 8 -0.67 19.45 22.30
C LEU A 8 -2.17 19.61 22.06
N VAL A 9 -2.55 20.77 21.52
CA VAL A 9 -3.91 21.06 21.05
C VAL A 9 -3.89 21.46 19.58
N GLY A 10 -5.01 21.33 18.90
CA GLY A 10 -5.16 21.72 17.51
C GLY A 10 -6.17 20.85 16.77
N PRO A 11 -6.57 21.27 15.55
CA PRO A 11 -7.61 20.60 14.81
C PRO A 11 -7.24 19.15 14.44
N MET A 12 -8.25 18.39 14.03
CA MET A 12 -8.04 17.04 13.48
C MET A 12 -7.10 17.10 12.27
N GLY A 13 -6.25 16.09 12.07
CA GLY A 13 -5.33 16.03 10.94
C GLY A 13 -4.07 16.90 11.06
N VAL A 14 -3.90 17.65 12.15
CA VAL A 14 -2.70 18.51 12.35
C VAL A 14 -1.45 17.77 12.77
N GLY A 15 -1.52 16.44 12.93
CA GLY A 15 -0.37 15.62 13.30
C GLY A 15 -0.05 15.59 14.79
N LYS A 16 -1.00 15.92 15.68
CA LYS A 16 -0.81 15.87 17.15
C LYS A 16 -0.22 14.54 17.63
N SER A 17 -0.74 13.41 17.14
CA SER A 17 -0.29 12.10 17.61
C SER A 17 1.14 11.79 17.16
N THR A 18 1.44 11.99 15.87
CA THR A 18 2.78 11.82 15.31
C THR A 18 3.81 12.76 15.95
N VAL A 19 3.51 14.05 16.06
CA VAL A 19 4.40 15.04 16.69
C VAL A 19 4.56 14.75 18.18
N GLY A 20 3.50 14.32 18.85
CA GLY A 20 3.51 14.01 20.28
C GLY A 20 4.40 12.83 20.64
N GLU A 21 4.39 11.77 19.83
CA GLU A 21 5.28 10.60 20.00
C GLU A 21 6.75 10.97 19.80
N LEU A 22 7.06 11.71 18.73
CA LEU A 22 8.41 12.18 18.45
C LEU A 22 8.94 13.11 19.55
N LEU A 23 8.10 14.05 20.00
CA LEU A 23 8.43 14.97 21.08
C LEU A 23 8.68 14.22 22.39
N ALA A 24 7.84 13.23 22.72
CA ALA A 24 8.03 12.40 23.92
C ALA A 24 9.36 11.64 23.87
N ALA A 25 9.70 11.06 22.71
CA ALA A 25 10.95 10.35 22.50
C ALA A 25 12.18 11.26 22.69
N ARG A 26 12.18 12.47 22.11
CA ARG A 26 13.28 13.45 22.25
C ARG A 26 13.45 13.95 23.68
N LEU A 27 12.35 14.10 24.40
CA LEU A 27 12.35 14.54 25.79
C LEU A 27 12.58 13.38 26.79
N GLY A 28 12.70 12.14 26.31
CA GLY A 28 12.88 10.96 27.16
C GLY A 28 11.71 10.72 28.12
N THR A 29 10.49 11.03 27.70
CA THR A 29 9.27 10.93 28.51
C THR A 29 8.19 10.10 27.82
N GLY A 30 7.07 9.86 28.50
CA GLY A 30 5.94 9.12 27.93
C GLY A 30 5.06 9.98 27.01
N TYR A 31 4.42 9.35 26.03
CA TYR A 31 3.35 9.93 25.23
C TYR A 31 1.97 9.40 25.68
N ARG A 32 0.93 10.24 25.62
CA ARG A 32 -0.46 9.85 25.88
C ARG A 32 -1.41 10.66 25.00
N ASP A 33 -2.44 10.02 24.47
CA ASP A 33 -3.47 10.63 23.61
C ASP A 33 -4.87 10.45 24.23
N THR A 34 -5.60 11.55 24.47
CA THR A 34 -6.94 11.44 25.08
C THR A 34 -7.98 10.82 24.15
N ASP A 35 -7.82 10.89 22.83
CA ASP A 35 -8.75 10.22 21.90
C ASP A 35 -8.61 8.69 22.03
N ALA A 36 -7.38 8.19 22.26
CA ALA A 36 -7.13 6.78 22.54
C ALA A 36 -7.69 6.35 23.90
N ASP A 37 -7.58 7.21 24.92
CA ASP A 37 -8.19 6.97 26.24
C ASP A 37 -9.72 6.81 26.14
N VAL A 38 -10.39 7.67 25.35
CA VAL A 38 -11.85 7.59 25.13
C VAL A 38 -12.24 6.30 24.43
N VAL A 39 -11.50 5.88 23.40
CA VAL A 39 -11.75 4.60 22.69
C VAL A 39 -11.54 3.41 23.63
N ALA A 40 -10.52 3.45 24.48
CA ALA A 40 -10.25 2.40 25.46
C ALA A 40 -11.34 2.31 26.54
N GLU A 41 -11.85 3.44 27.04
CA GLU A 41 -12.95 3.47 28.03
C GLU A 41 -14.27 2.98 27.42
N ALA A 42 -14.57 3.39 26.19
CA ALA A 42 -15.83 3.05 25.51
C ALA A 42 -15.85 1.65 24.87
N GLY A 43 -14.67 1.09 24.57
CA GLY A 43 -14.52 -0.21 23.90
C GLY A 43 -14.98 -0.22 22.43
N LYS A 44 -15.15 0.95 21.81
CA LYS A 44 -15.58 1.11 20.41
C LYS A 44 -15.07 2.41 19.79
N PRO A 45 -15.00 2.50 18.46
CA PRO A 45 -14.52 3.69 17.77
C PRO A 45 -15.36 4.93 18.09
N ILE A 46 -14.74 6.10 18.13
CA ILE A 46 -15.43 7.36 18.49
C ILE A 46 -16.64 7.61 17.56
N ALA A 47 -16.57 7.25 16.27
CA ALA A 47 -17.69 7.40 15.34
C ALA A 47 -18.95 6.63 15.79
N GLU A 48 -18.78 5.44 16.36
CA GLU A 48 -19.86 4.63 16.90
C GLU A 48 -20.40 5.22 18.21
N ILE A 49 -19.55 5.79 19.06
CA ILE A 49 -20.00 6.51 20.27
C ILE A 49 -20.95 7.65 19.90
N PHE A 50 -20.59 8.48 18.90
CA PHE A 50 -21.46 9.56 18.43
C PHE A 50 -22.78 9.04 17.84
N TYR A 51 -22.76 7.89 17.18
CA TYR A 51 -23.94 7.32 16.53
C TYR A 51 -24.89 6.66 17.53
N ASP A 52 -24.35 5.82 18.43
CA ASP A 52 -25.13 5.01 19.38
C ASP A 52 -25.56 5.81 20.61
N GLU A 53 -24.68 6.68 21.11
CA GLU A 53 -24.80 7.31 22.44
C GLU A 53 -24.89 8.84 22.38
N GLY A 54 -24.64 9.43 21.21
CA GLY A 54 -24.78 10.85 20.95
C GLY A 54 -23.58 11.69 21.40
N GLU A 55 -23.58 12.95 20.95
CA GLU A 55 -22.48 13.88 21.21
C GLU A 55 -22.34 14.23 22.70
N GLU A 56 -23.44 14.41 23.43
CA GLU A 56 -23.40 14.77 24.85
C GLU A 56 -22.65 13.72 25.69
N HIS A 57 -22.90 12.44 25.41
CA HIS A 57 -22.19 11.33 26.07
C HIS A 57 -20.70 11.33 25.71
N PHE A 58 -20.37 11.48 24.43
CA PHE A 58 -18.98 11.59 23.98
C PHE A 58 -18.25 12.76 24.69
N ARG A 59 -18.87 13.94 24.81
CA ARG A 59 -18.27 15.09 25.49
C ARG A 59 -18.01 14.82 26.97
N ALA A 60 -18.86 14.02 27.62
CA ALA A 60 -18.63 13.60 29.01
C ALA A 60 -17.43 12.65 29.13
N LEU A 61 -17.27 11.71 28.18
CA LEU A 61 -16.09 10.83 28.09
C LEU A 61 -14.81 11.63 27.81
N GLU A 62 -14.84 12.52 26.82
CA GLU A 62 -13.72 13.40 26.45
C GLU A 62 -13.24 14.22 27.65
N ARG A 63 -14.16 14.81 28.42
CA ARG A 63 -13.82 15.56 29.65
C ARG A 63 -13.11 14.69 30.69
N ARG A 64 -13.63 13.49 30.96
CA ARG A 64 -13.02 12.56 31.95
C ARG A 64 -11.64 12.11 31.52
N ALA A 65 -11.45 11.80 30.23
CA ALA A 65 -10.16 11.42 29.67
C ALA A 65 -9.13 12.53 29.84
N VAL A 66 -9.51 13.78 29.53
CA VAL A 66 -8.66 14.96 29.73
C VAL A 66 -8.31 15.17 31.21
N GLU A 67 -9.28 15.11 32.12
CA GLU A 67 -9.05 15.24 33.56
C GLU A 67 -8.08 14.18 34.08
N ALA A 68 -8.30 12.91 33.71
CA ALA A 68 -7.44 11.80 34.12
C ALA A 68 -6.02 11.92 33.54
N ALA A 69 -5.88 12.34 32.28
CA ALA A 69 -4.59 12.50 31.64
C ALA A 69 -3.80 13.69 32.22
N LEU A 70 -4.45 14.82 32.48
CA LEU A 70 -3.82 16.00 33.08
C LEU A 70 -3.38 15.77 34.53
N ALA A 71 -4.02 14.85 35.25
CA ALA A 71 -3.66 14.46 36.61
C ALA A 71 -2.61 13.33 36.68
N GLY A 72 -2.65 12.39 35.73
CA GLY A 72 -1.91 11.14 35.79
C GLY A 72 -0.71 11.02 34.85
N HIS A 73 -0.52 11.94 33.91
CA HIS A 73 0.57 11.89 32.93
C HIS A 73 1.54 13.07 33.11
N ALA A 74 2.85 12.77 33.11
CA ALA A 74 3.90 13.77 33.29
C ALA A 74 4.69 14.08 32.00
N GLY A 75 4.42 13.35 30.91
CA GLY A 75 5.13 13.50 29.63
C GLY A 75 4.40 14.38 28.63
N VAL A 76 4.43 14.01 27.35
CA VAL A 76 3.71 14.71 26.28
C VAL A 76 2.28 14.19 26.20
N LEU A 77 1.31 15.10 26.22
CA LEU A 77 -0.12 14.79 26.18
C LEU A 77 -0.76 15.42 24.93
N SER A 78 -1.41 14.64 24.08
CA SER A 78 -2.27 15.16 23.00
C SER A 78 -3.74 15.14 23.41
N LEU A 79 -4.44 16.24 23.14
CA LEU A 79 -5.89 16.32 23.35
C LEU A 79 -6.67 16.12 22.04
N GLY A 80 -7.87 15.55 22.16
CA GLY A 80 -8.83 15.48 21.07
C GLY A 80 -9.16 16.86 20.50
N GLY A 81 -9.36 16.95 19.18
CA GLY A 81 -9.60 18.24 18.50
C GLY A 81 -10.92 18.94 18.87
N GLY A 82 -11.76 18.32 19.70
CA GLY A 82 -12.96 18.91 20.26
C GLY A 82 -12.82 19.31 21.73
N ALA A 83 -11.77 18.90 22.42
CA ALA A 83 -11.62 19.05 23.87
C ALA A 83 -11.67 20.52 24.33
N VAL A 84 -11.14 21.44 23.52
CA VAL A 84 -11.15 22.88 23.81
C VAL A 84 -12.54 23.52 23.76
N LEU A 85 -13.58 22.84 23.26
CA LEU A 85 -14.94 23.35 23.28
C LEU A 85 -15.50 23.41 24.70
N ASP A 86 -15.04 22.52 25.59
CA ASP A 86 -15.48 22.49 26.98
C ASP A 86 -14.76 23.55 27.84
N GLY A 87 -15.54 24.34 28.58
CA GLY A 87 -14.99 25.41 29.44
C GLY A 87 -14.13 24.87 30.58
N THR A 88 -14.49 23.73 31.16
CA THR A 88 -13.72 23.12 32.25
C THR A 88 -12.37 22.60 31.76
N THR A 89 -12.32 22.00 30.56
CA THR A 89 -11.04 21.65 29.91
C THR A 89 -10.14 22.87 29.76
N ARG A 90 -10.68 24.01 29.29
CA ARG A 90 -9.87 25.24 29.15
C ARG A 90 -9.36 25.76 30.50
N GLU A 91 -10.19 25.73 31.54
CA GLU A 91 -9.76 26.07 32.91
C GLU A 91 -8.65 25.16 33.44
N LEU A 92 -8.69 23.86 33.14
CA LEU A 92 -7.67 22.89 33.55
C LEU A 92 -6.34 23.05 32.81
N LEU A 93 -6.37 23.60 31.59
CA LEU A 93 -5.21 23.89 30.77
C LEU A 93 -4.53 25.22 31.13
N ALA A 94 -5.24 26.11 31.82
CA ALA A 94 -4.70 27.40 32.21
C ALA A 94 -3.42 27.26 33.05
N GLY A 95 -2.35 27.93 32.61
CA GLY A 95 -1.04 27.91 33.29
C GLY A 95 -0.21 26.64 33.06
N ARG A 96 -0.62 25.75 32.13
CA ARG A 96 0.18 24.60 31.67
C ARG A 96 0.89 24.91 30.35
N PRO A 97 1.98 24.21 30.01
CA PRO A 97 2.69 24.38 28.73
C PRO A 97 1.86 23.77 27.59
N VAL A 98 0.97 24.57 27.01
CA VAL A 98 0.08 24.15 25.92
C VAL A 98 0.64 24.66 24.61
N VAL A 99 0.85 23.77 23.64
CA VAL A 99 1.21 24.13 22.27
C VAL A 99 0.02 23.92 21.36
N TYR A 100 -0.41 24.98 20.69
CA TYR A 100 -1.34 24.90 19.60
C TYR A 100 -0.60 24.62 18.28
N LEU A 101 -0.82 23.42 17.75
CA LEU A 101 -0.42 23.09 16.39
C LEU A 101 -1.42 23.68 15.40
N SER A 102 -0.99 24.72 14.69
CA SER A 102 -1.81 25.43 13.70
C SER A 102 -1.52 24.97 12.28
N MET A 103 -2.54 25.00 11.42
CA MET A 103 -2.41 24.71 9.98
C MET A 103 -3.25 25.69 9.15
N ASP A 104 -2.84 25.92 7.90
CA ASP A 104 -3.66 26.58 6.89
C ASP A 104 -4.82 25.69 6.44
N VAL A 105 -5.91 26.31 6.00
CA VAL A 105 -7.06 25.66 5.35
C VAL A 105 -6.63 24.86 4.12
N ASP A 106 -5.68 25.36 3.32
CA ASP A 106 -5.22 24.66 2.13
C ASP A 106 -4.41 23.40 2.49
N GLU A 107 -3.60 23.47 3.55
CA GLU A 107 -2.89 22.31 4.11
C GLU A 107 -3.83 21.32 4.80
N ALA A 108 -4.85 21.82 5.50
CA ALA A 108 -5.89 20.99 6.10
C ALA A 108 -6.61 20.14 5.06
N VAL A 109 -6.97 20.72 3.92
CA VAL A 109 -7.65 20.02 2.83
C VAL A 109 -6.73 18.95 2.22
N ARG A 110 -5.41 19.21 2.15
CA ARG A 110 -4.42 18.23 1.69
C ARG A 110 -4.24 17.07 2.68
N ARG A 111 -4.14 17.36 3.99
CA ARG A 111 -3.84 16.36 5.04
C ARG A 111 -5.06 15.59 5.56
N VAL A 112 -6.24 16.20 5.58
CA VAL A 112 -7.49 15.56 6.07
C VAL A 112 -8.14 14.68 4.98
N GLY A 113 -7.48 14.51 3.82
CA GLY A 113 -7.91 13.71 2.66
C GLY A 113 -9.01 12.70 2.95
N LEU A 114 -10.23 13.02 2.47
CA LEU A 114 -11.49 12.25 2.37
C LEU A 114 -11.58 10.82 2.98
N ASN A 115 -11.13 10.62 4.22
CA ASN A 115 -11.31 9.39 4.97
C ASN A 115 -11.44 9.68 6.47
N THR A 116 -12.63 10.11 6.86
CA THR A 116 -13.21 9.77 8.16
C THR A 116 -14.72 9.89 8.06
N ALA A 117 -15.43 8.78 8.22
CA ALA A 117 -16.88 8.74 8.17
C ALA A 117 -17.50 9.57 9.29
N ARG A 118 -17.93 10.82 9.01
CA ARG A 118 -18.96 11.56 9.79
C ARG A 118 -19.76 12.56 8.93
N PRO A 119 -21.03 12.84 9.28
CA PRO A 119 -22.02 13.47 8.38
C PRO A 119 -21.88 14.99 8.16
N LEU A 120 -20.81 15.62 8.65
CA LEU A 120 -20.70 17.07 8.71
C LEU A 120 -19.84 17.70 7.60
N LEU A 121 -19.28 16.93 6.66
CA LEU A 121 -18.35 17.46 5.63
C LEU A 121 -18.75 17.20 4.17
N ALA A 122 -19.96 16.68 3.91
CA ALA A 122 -20.30 16.08 2.62
C ALA A 122 -20.74 17.05 1.49
N VAL A 123 -20.71 18.38 1.69
CA VAL A 123 -21.26 19.32 0.66
C VAL A 123 -20.31 20.47 0.32
N ASN A 124 -19.38 20.87 1.20
CA ASN A 124 -18.34 21.85 0.89
C ASN A 124 -17.20 21.82 1.96
N PRO A 125 -16.23 20.89 1.86
CA PRO A 125 -15.22 20.65 2.90
C PRO A 125 -14.43 21.90 3.29
N ARG A 126 -14.05 22.73 2.31
CA ARG A 126 -13.35 24.01 2.54
C ARG A 126 -14.18 24.99 3.36
N ARG A 127 -15.48 25.11 3.06
CA ARG A 127 -16.39 26.01 3.79
C ARG A 127 -16.66 25.52 5.21
N GLN A 128 -16.93 24.22 5.38
CA GLN A 128 -17.22 23.65 6.69
C GLN A 128 -15.99 23.59 7.60
N TRP A 129 -14.81 23.34 7.04
CA TRP A 129 -13.54 23.50 7.75
C TRP A 129 -13.32 24.94 8.19
N ARG A 130 -13.56 25.92 7.30
CA ARG A 130 -13.47 27.34 7.64
C ARG A 130 -14.44 27.70 8.76
N GLU A 131 -15.72 27.31 8.67
CA GLU A 131 -16.73 27.54 9.71
C GLU A 131 -16.33 26.88 11.06
N LEU A 132 -15.77 25.67 11.01
CA LEU A 132 -15.29 24.95 12.20
C LEU A 132 -14.04 25.59 12.81
N MET A 133 -13.12 26.11 11.99
CA MET A 133 -11.94 26.85 12.44
C MET A 133 -12.27 28.24 12.94
N ASP A 134 -13.21 28.96 12.32
CA ASP A 134 -13.70 30.25 12.81
C ASP A 134 -14.29 30.11 14.23
N ALA A 135 -14.93 28.98 14.53
CA ALA A 135 -15.47 28.69 15.86
C ALA A 135 -14.41 28.22 16.87
N ARG A 136 -13.40 27.44 16.46
CA ARG A 136 -12.44 26.79 17.38
C ARG A 136 -11.11 27.51 17.53
N ARG A 137 -10.65 28.25 16.53
CA ARG A 137 -9.36 28.96 16.55
C ARG A 137 -9.23 29.89 17.77
N PRO A 138 -10.22 30.72 18.12
CA PRO A 138 -10.12 31.57 19.31
C PRO A 138 -9.92 30.77 20.59
N LEU A 139 -10.50 29.56 20.67
CA LEU A 139 -10.40 28.68 21.84
C LEU A 139 -9.05 27.97 21.91
N TYR A 140 -8.46 27.61 20.78
CA TYR A 140 -7.08 27.10 20.74
C TYR A 140 -6.08 28.18 21.15
N GLU A 141 -6.24 29.38 20.61
CA GLU A 141 -5.39 30.54 20.96
C GLU A 141 -5.57 30.96 22.43
N GLU A 142 -6.77 30.82 23.00
CA GLU A 142 -7.05 31.08 24.43
C GLU A 142 -6.23 30.19 25.35
N VAL A 143 -6.10 28.90 25.04
CA VAL A 143 -5.39 27.93 25.89
C VAL A 143 -3.91 27.79 25.56
N ALA A 144 -3.48 28.20 24.37
CA ALA A 144 -2.11 28.07 23.91
C ALA A 144 -1.17 28.97 24.72
N THR A 145 -0.09 28.37 25.23
CA THR A 145 1.10 29.12 25.63
C THR A 145 1.88 29.53 24.38
N GLU A 146 1.97 28.62 23.41
CA GLU A 146 2.76 28.80 22.19
C GLU A 146 2.00 28.26 20.98
N VAL A 147 2.26 28.84 19.80
CA VAL A 147 1.65 28.43 18.53
C VAL A 147 2.74 27.99 17.57
N VAL A 148 2.65 26.75 17.10
CA VAL A 148 3.60 26.18 16.13
C VAL A 148 2.84 25.80 14.87
N THR A 149 3.23 26.38 13.74
CA THR A 149 2.69 25.98 12.44
C THR A 149 3.24 24.62 12.01
N THR A 150 2.37 23.79 11.44
CA THR A 150 2.72 22.51 10.81
C THR A 150 2.83 22.61 9.30
N ASP A 151 2.53 23.77 8.71
CA ASP A 151 2.51 23.99 7.28
C ASP A 151 3.92 23.84 6.71
N GLU A 152 4.07 23.04 5.65
CA GLU A 152 5.35 22.80 4.96
C GLU A 152 6.49 22.28 5.87
N ARG A 153 6.13 21.72 7.03
CA ARG A 153 7.07 21.14 8.00
C ARG A 153 6.79 19.67 8.23
N THR A 154 7.87 18.91 8.35
CA THR A 154 7.86 17.52 8.81
C THR A 154 7.49 17.46 10.30
N PRO A 155 6.92 16.33 10.78
CA PRO A 155 6.67 16.14 12.21
C PRO A 155 7.91 16.35 13.09
N GLU A 156 9.09 16.01 12.59
CA GLU A 156 10.39 16.18 13.24
C GLU A 156 10.78 17.65 13.41
N GLU A 157 10.53 18.48 12.39
CA GLU A 157 10.75 19.94 12.45
C GLU A 157 9.73 20.60 13.37
N VAL A 158 8.48 20.14 13.37
CA VAL A 158 7.46 20.61 14.31
C VAL A 158 7.84 20.24 15.74
N ALA A 159 8.27 19.00 15.98
CA ALA A 159 8.75 18.57 17.29
C ALA A 159 9.98 19.38 17.75
N GLN A 160 10.92 19.68 16.84
CA GLN A 160 12.05 20.54 17.17
C GLN A 160 11.60 21.97 17.51
N ALA A 161 10.70 22.55 16.70
CA ALA A 161 10.17 23.88 16.95
C ALA A 161 9.46 23.95 18.32
N ILE A 162 8.78 22.89 18.75
CA ILE A 162 8.19 22.83 20.10
C ILE A 162 9.27 22.85 21.18
N ILE A 163 10.33 22.04 21.03
CA ILE A 163 11.45 22.00 21.98
C ILE A 163 12.09 23.38 22.09
N ASP A 164 12.33 24.03 20.95
CA ASP A 164 13.00 25.33 20.88
C ASP A 164 12.13 26.42 21.51
N VAL A 165 10.84 26.48 21.18
CA VAL A 165 9.93 27.53 21.65
C VAL A 165 9.60 27.37 23.14
N LEU A 166 9.54 26.15 23.66
CA LEU A 166 9.33 25.88 25.08
C LEU A 166 10.64 25.80 25.89
N GLU A 167 11.79 26.02 25.26
CA GLU A 167 13.14 25.91 25.86
C GLU A 167 13.35 24.61 26.66
N LEU A 168 12.87 23.48 26.13
CA LEU A 168 12.88 22.20 26.85
C LEU A 168 14.26 21.53 26.81
N PRO A 169 14.74 20.95 27.94
CA PRO A 169 16.01 20.25 27.97
C PRO A 169 15.89 18.90 27.26
N GLU A 170 16.69 18.69 26.21
CA GLU A 170 16.82 17.39 25.56
C GLU A 170 17.47 16.36 26.51
N GLY A 171 16.91 15.15 26.55
CA GLY A 171 17.32 14.10 27.47
C GLY A 171 18.69 13.50 27.13
N ALA A 172 19.61 13.45 28.09
CA ALA A 172 20.91 12.81 27.93
C ALA A 172 20.79 11.27 27.92
N ALA A 173 21.13 10.68 26.76
CA ALA A 173 21.48 9.28 26.48
C ALA A 173 20.35 8.22 26.44
N ALA A 174 19.99 7.85 25.20
CA ALA A 174 20.01 6.45 24.75
C ALA A 174 21.14 6.28 23.70
N SER A 175 22.38 6.42 24.16
CA SER A 175 23.56 5.95 23.43
C SER A 175 23.60 4.43 23.54
N GLY A 176 23.04 3.72 22.55
CA GLY A 176 22.95 2.26 22.60
C GLY A 176 22.10 1.60 21.53
N VAL A 177 21.89 2.26 20.38
CA VAL A 177 21.62 1.56 19.12
C VAL A 177 22.57 2.20 18.13
N GLU A 178 23.43 1.37 17.53
CA GLU A 178 24.31 1.82 16.47
C GLU A 178 23.48 2.53 15.41
N ASN A 179 23.88 3.76 15.16
CA ASN A 179 23.35 4.67 14.17
C ASN A 179 23.61 4.06 12.78
N THR A 180 22.77 3.15 12.31
CA THR A 180 22.56 3.00 10.86
C THR A 180 21.72 4.19 10.46
N GLY A 181 22.39 5.29 10.14
CA GLY A 181 21.72 6.54 9.80
C GLY A 181 20.63 6.30 8.76
N MET A 182 19.38 6.59 9.14
CA MET A 182 18.47 7.16 8.17
C MET A 182 18.91 8.61 8.00
N THR A 183 19.95 8.77 7.18
CA THR A 183 20.00 9.89 6.25
C THR A 183 18.60 10.10 5.65
N GLU A 184 18.25 11.30 5.19
CA GLU A 184 17.26 11.43 4.12
C GLU A 184 17.72 10.51 2.97
N GLN A 185 17.38 9.23 3.04
CA GLN A 185 17.63 8.30 1.97
C GLN A 185 16.53 8.64 1.00
N GLY A 186 16.95 9.30 -0.09
CA GLY A 186 16.12 9.35 -1.28
C GLY A 186 15.62 7.93 -1.62
N PRO A 187 14.60 7.82 -2.47
CA PRO A 187 13.93 6.56 -2.74
C PRO A 187 14.93 5.43 -3.03
N THR A 188 14.64 4.24 -2.52
CA THR A 188 15.37 3.03 -2.93
C THR A 188 15.14 2.84 -4.43
N ARG A 189 16.22 2.85 -5.21
CA ARG A 189 16.19 2.64 -6.67
C ARG A 189 16.61 1.21 -6.99
N ILE A 190 15.69 0.41 -7.51
CA ILE A 190 15.94 -0.96 -7.96
C ILE A 190 15.98 -0.96 -9.48
N GLN A 191 17.12 -1.39 -10.05
CA GLN A 191 17.32 -1.43 -11.50
C GLN A 191 16.68 -2.67 -12.13
N VAL A 192 15.98 -2.48 -13.24
CA VAL A 192 15.58 -3.57 -14.14
C VAL A 192 16.31 -3.39 -15.46
N ALA A 193 17.13 -4.37 -15.82
CA ALA A 193 17.93 -4.32 -17.03
C ALA A 193 17.05 -4.38 -18.29
N GLY A 194 17.44 -3.64 -19.31
CA GLY A 194 16.84 -3.71 -20.64
C GLY A 194 17.23 -5.01 -21.36
N SER A 195 16.36 -5.45 -22.26
CA SER A 195 16.61 -6.52 -23.22
C SER A 195 16.67 -6.00 -24.66
N ALA A 196 16.95 -6.87 -25.64
CA ALA A 196 16.98 -6.47 -27.05
C ALA A 196 15.64 -5.81 -27.48
N GLY A 197 15.68 -4.50 -27.73
CA GLY A 197 14.52 -3.70 -28.14
C GLY A 197 13.76 -3.00 -27.00
N THR A 198 14.28 -3.02 -25.77
CA THR A 198 13.66 -2.36 -24.61
C THR A 198 14.74 -1.69 -23.75
N ASP A 199 14.50 -0.45 -23.32
CA ASP A 199 15.41 0.28 -22.43
C ASP A 199 15.35 -0.25 -20.98
N PRO A 200 16.43 -0.11 -20.19
CA PRO A 200 16.37 -0.33 -18.75
C PRO A 200 15.45 0.71 -18.08
N TYR A 201 14.92 0.37 -16.91
CA TYR A 201 14.11 1.28 -16.11
C TYR A 201 14.32 1.05 -14.61
N GLU A 202 13.91 2.02 -13.81
CA GLU A 202 14.00 1.97 -12.35
C GLU A 202 12.63 1.70 -11.72
N VAL A 203 12.64 0.94 -10.64
CA VAL A 203 11.56 0.87 -9.66
C VAL A 203 12.00 1.66 -8.43
N LEU A 204 11.28 2.74 -8.12
CA LEU A 204 11.53 3.59 -6.97
C LEU A 204 10.58 3.18 -5.85
N VAL A 205 11.13 2.94 -4.66
CA VAL A 205 10.37 2.57 -3.45
C VAL A 205 10.65 3.60 -2.36
N GLY A 206 9.60 4.10 -1.71
CA GLY A 206 9.72 5.11 -0.67
C GLY A 206 8.40 5.83 -0.44
N HIS A 207 8.46 7.01 0.17
CA HIS A 207 7.28 7.87 0.41
C HIS A 207 7.39 9.17 -0.38
N GLN A 208 6.25 9.76 -0.72
CA GLN A 208 6.16 11.07 -1.39
C GLN A 208 6.90 11.11 -2.73
N LEU A 209 6.71 10.07 -3.55
CA LEU A 209 7.48 9.85 -4.78
C LEU A 209 6.98 10.65 -5.98
N LEU A 210 5.86 11.38 -5.86
CA LEU A 210 5.30 12.15 -6.98
C LEU A 210 6.26 13.21 -7.53
N GLY A 211 7.18 13.72 -6.70
CA GLY A 211 8.24 14.65 -7.14
C GLY A 211 9.22 14.06 -8.17
N GLU A 212 9.30 12.73 -8.30
CA GLU A 212 10.15 12.03 -9.28
C GLU A 212 9.48 11.94 -10.67
N LEU A 213 8.15 12.15 -10.75
CA LEU A 213 7.36 11.98 -11.95
C LEU A 213 7.82 12.86 -13.14
N PRO A 214 8.19 14.15 -12.96
CA PRO A 214 8.63 15.00 -14.06
C PRO A 214 9.92 14.51 -14.71
N GLN A 215 10.86 14.00 -13.89
CA GLN A 215 12.10 13.40 -14.39
C GLN A 215 11.81 12.15 -15.23
N LEU A 216 10.89 11.31 -14.79
CA LEU A 216 10.47 10.13 -15.55
C LEU A 216 9.72 10.50 -16.84
N ILE A 217 8.89 11.53 -16.84
CA ILE A 217 8.21 12.03 -18.05
C ILE A 217 9.24 12.54 -19.06
N GLY A 218 10.23 13.30 -18.60
CA GLY A 218 11.27 13.89 -19.44
C GLY A 218 10.83 15.18 -20.14
N ASP A 219 11.73 15.73 -20.95
CA ASP A 219 11.64 17.07 -21.54
C ASP A 219 10.89 17.14 -22.89
N ARG A 220 10.67 15.99 -23.54
CA ARG A 220 10.04 15.90 -24.87
C ARG A 220 8.52 15.76 -24.85
N ALA A 221 7.94 15.40 -23.72
CA ALA A 221 6.50 15.21 -23.60
C ALA A 221 5.81 16.56 -23.44
N GLN A 222 4.77 16.81 -24.22
CA GLN A 222 3.91 17.97 -24.05
C GLN A 222 2.62 17.57 -23.33
N ARG A 223 2.09 16.37 -23.62
CA ARG A 223 0.87 15.82 -23.04
C ARG A 223 1.17 14.66 -22.12
N VAL A 224 0.35 14.55 -21.08
CA VAL A 224 0.35 13.41 -20.15
C VAL A 224 -1.07 12.90 -19.97
N ALA A 225 -1.27 11.60 -20.16
CA ALA A 225 -2.56 10.96 -19.92
C ALA A 225 -2.50 10.15 -18.62
N VAL A 226 -3.22 10.61 -17.60
CA VAL A 226 -3.31 9.98 -16.29
C VAL A 226 -4.49 9.00 -16.30
N LEU A 227 -4.20 7.71 -16.36
CA LEU A 227 -5.19 6.63 -16.29
C LEU A 227 -5.33 6.17 -14.85
N HIS A 228 -6.53 6.22 -14.29
CA HIS A 228 -6.79 5.83 -12.90
C HIS A 228 -8.17 5.17 -12.76
N PRO A 229 -8.39 4.28 -11.78
CA PRO A 229 -9.70 3.72 -11.52
C PRO A 229 -10.64 4.76 -10.89
N GLU A 230 -11.95 4.49 -10.95
CA GLU A 230 -13.00 5.29 -10.29
C GLU A 230 -12.72 5.50 -8.79
N ALA A 231 -12.27 4.46 -8.08
CA ALA A 231 -11.95 4.52 -6.65
C ALA A 231 -10.79 5.48 -6.32
N LEU A 232 -9.99 5.86 -7.31
CA LEU A 232 -8.87 6.81 -7.17
C LEU A 232 -9.11 8.10 -7.95
N ALA A 233 -10.36 8.50 -8.14
CA ALA A 233 -10.71 9.71 -8.88
C ALA A 233 -10.01 10.97 -8.34
N GLU A 234 -9.97 11.11 -7.01
CA GLU A 234 -9.34 12.26 -6.35
C GLU A 234 -7.81 12.26 -6.55
N THR A 235 -7.17 11.11 -6.36
CA THR A 235 -5.72 10.95 -6.60
C THR A 235 -5.36 11.21 -8.05
N GLY A 236 -6.14 10.65 -8.99
CA GLY A 236 -5.92 10.84 -10.43
C GLY A 236 -6.06 12.30 -10.84
N GLU A 237 -7.07 13.00 -10.33
CA GLU A 237 -7.28 14.42 -10.60
C GLU A 237 -6.22 15.30 -9.94
N ALA A 238 -5.77 14.96 -8.72
CA ALA A 238 -4.68 15.67 -8.05
C ALA A 238 -3.37 15.57 -8.85
N VAL A 239 -3.00 14.37 -9.32
CA VAL A 239 -1.81 14.18 -10.17
C VAL A 239 -1.97 14.90 -11.52
N ARG A 240 -3.17 14.86 -12.13
CA ARG A 240 -3.44 15.61 -13.36
C ARG A 240 -3.27 17.12 -13.15
N GLN A 241 -3.75 17.66 -12.04
CA GLN A 241 -3.65 19.09 -11.75
C GLN A 241 -2.20 19.50 -11.47
N ASP A 242 -1.46 18.72 -10.67
CA ASP A 242 -0.04 18.96 -10.41
C ASP A 242 0.80 18.99 -11.70
N LEU A 243 0.58 18.03 -12.60
CA LEU A 243 1.21 18.05 -13.93
C LEU A 243 0.82 19.27 -14.77
N ALA A 244 -0.44 19.72 -14.69
CA ALA A 244 -0.89 20.92 -15.39
C ALA A 244 -0.22 22.20 -14.84
N ASP A 245 -0.06 22.29 -13.52
CA ASP A 245 0.61 23.41 -12.86
C ASP A 245 2.12 23.47 -13.21
N GLN A 246 2.70 22.34 -13.55
CA GLN A 246 4.07 22.22 -14.09
C GLN A 246 4.17 22.50 -15.60
N GLY A 247 3.06 22.80 -16.26
CA GLY A 247 3.01 23.20 -17.67
C GLY A 247 2.74 22.07 -18.68
N TYR A 248 2.41 20.86 -18.23
CA TYR A 248 1.98 19.78 -19.12
C TYR A 248 0.52 19.95 -19.55
N GLU A 249 0.20 19.56 -20.78
CA GLU A 249 -1.18 19.35 -21.22
C GLU A 249 -1.70 18.01 -20.67
N ALA A 250 -2.08 17.99 -19.39
CA ALA A 250 -2.47 16.79 -18.66
C ALA A 250 -3.99 16.50 -18.74
N ILE A 251 -4.35 15.27 -19.06
CA ILE A 251 -5.74 14.76 -19.03
C ILE A 251 -5.87 13.59 -18.06
N ALA A 252 -7.02 13.50 -17.38
CA ALA A 252 -7.39 12.34 -16.59
C ALA A 252 -8.35 11.46 -17.38
N ILE A 253 -8.08 10.15 -17.41
CA ILE A 253 -8.91 9.12 -18.04
C ILE A 253 -9.31 8.14 -16.93
N GLN A 254 -10.55 8.30 -16.46
CA GLN A 254 -11.12 7.40 -15.46
C GLN A 254 -11.46 6.04 -16.08
N LEU A 255 -11.09 4.97 -15.39
CA LEU A 255 -11.34 3.57 -15.75
C LEU A 255 -12.28 2.92 -14.72
N PRO A 256 -13.01 1.85 -15.11
CA PRO A 256 -13.70 1.01 -14.14
C PRO A 256 -12.76 0.45 -13.06
N ASN A 257 -13.32 0.01 -11.94
CA ASN A 257 -12.52 -0.57 -10.86
C ASN A 257 -12.07 -2.01 -11.16
N ALA A 258 -10.88 -2.37 -10.68
CA ALA A 258 -10.36 -3.74 -10.70
C ALA A 258 -10.46 -4.42 -12.09
N GLU A 259 -10.89 -5.67 -12.15
CA GLU A 259 -10.93 -6.50 -13.37
C GLU A 259 -11.89 -5.98 -14.44
N GLU A 260 -12.87 -5.14 -14.08
CA GLU A 260 -13.79 -4.53 -15.05
C GLU A 260 -13.07 -3.54 -15.97
N ALA A 261 -11.91 -3.02 -15.58
CA ALA A 261 -11.06 -2.19 -16.43
C ALA A 261 -10.45 -2.97 -17.59
N LYS A 262 -10.30 -4.29 -17.45
CA LYS A 262 -9.49 -5.12 -18.36
C LYS A 262 -10.30 -5.62 -19.55
N THR A 263 -10.99 -4.73 -20.24
CA THR A 263 -11.74 -5.08 -21.47
C THR A 263 -11.22 -4.32 -22.69
N VAL A 264 -11.51 -4.84 -23.88
CA VAL A 264 -11.15 -4.17 -25.14
C VAL A 264 -11.93 -2.86 -25.31
N GLU A 265 -13.15 -2.79 -24.78
CA GLU A 265 -13.98 -1.59 -24.81
C GLU A 265 -13.35 -0.46 -23.99
N VAL A 266 -12.80 -0.76 -22.82
CA VAL A 266 -12.09 0.22 -21.98
C VAL A 266 -10.80 0.67 -22.67
N ALA A 267 -10.03 -0.26 -23.25
CA ALA A 267 -8.84 0.10 -24.04
C ALA A 267 -9.20 1.01 -25.24
N ALA A 268 -10.29 0.70 -25.95
CA ALA A 268 -10.79 1.50 -27.06
C ALA A 268 -11.24 2.91 -26.62
N TYR A 269 -11.87 3.01 -25.45
CA TYR A 269 -12.19 4.30 -24.82
C TYR A 269 -10.93 5.14 -24.57
N CYS A 270 -9.87 4.52 -24.02
CA CYS A 270 -8.58 5.19 -23.81
C CYS A 270 -7.97 5.67 -25.13
N TRP A 271 -7.89 4.80 -26.16
CA TRP A 271 -7.36 5.20 -27.48
C TRP A 271 -8.14 6.34 -28.12
N LYS A 272 -9.47 6.37 -27.93
CA LYS A 272 -10.31 7.47 -28.41
C LYS A 272 -9.94 8.79 -27.72
N ALA A 273 -9.76 8.78 -26.39
CA ALA A 273 -9.34 9.96 -25.64
C ALA A 273 -7.95 10.47 -26.06
N LEU A 274 -6.98 9.56 -26.26
CA LEU A 274 -5.66 9.91 -26.78
C LEU A 274 -5.74 10.53 -28.19
N GLY A 275 -6.58 9.97 -29.08
CA GLY A 275 -6.78 10.50 -30.43
C GLY A 275 -7.43 11.88 -30.45
N GLN A 276 -8.42 12.13 -29.59
CA GLN A 276 -9.13 13.41 -29.50
C GLN A 276 -8.25 14.56 -28.95
N THR A 277 -7.23 14.23 -28.17
CA THR A 277 -6.29 15.20 -27.59
C THR A 277 -5.05 15.43 -28.44
N GLY A 278 -4.91 14.71 -29.56
CA GLY A 278 -3.72 14.82 -30.42
C GLY A 278 -2.47 14.23 -29.77
N PHE A 279 -2.63 13.20 -28.92
CA PHE A 279 -1.54 12.53 -28.23
C PHE A 279 -0.54 11.91 -29.20
N THR A 280 0.74 12.26 -29.05
CA THR A 280 1.82 11.94 -30.00
C THR A 280 2.75 10.84 -29.49
N ARG A 281 3.80 10.52 -30.25
CA ARG A 281 4.79 9.50 -29.88
C ARG A 281 5.74 9.93 -28.77
N THR A 282 5.85 11.22 -28.49
CA THR A 282 6.73 11.76 -27.43
C THR A 282 6.01 11.95 -26.10
N ASP A 283 4.67 11.89 -26.11
CA ASP A 283 3.82 12.05 -24.94
C ASP A 283 3.80 10.77 -24.08
N VAL A 284 3.38 10.89 -22.81
CA VAL A 284 3.55 9.84 -21.78
C VAL A 284 2.23 9.47 -21.12
N ILE A 285 1.98 8.16 -20.97
CA ILE A 285 0.85 7.64 -20.17
C ILE A 285 1.32 7.40 -18.73
N VAL A 286 0.54 7.83 -17.74
CA VAL A 286 0.78 7.53 -16.33
C VAL A 286 -0.38 6.66 -15.84
N GLY A 287 -0.12 5.42 -15.44
CA GLY A 287 -1.13 4.51 -14.89
C GLY A 287 -1.07 4.45 -13.37
N ILE A 288 -2.13 4.91 -12.69
CA ILE A 288 -2.22 4.98 -11.22
C ILE A 288 -3.27 3.99 -10.74
N GLY A 289 -2.89 2.98 -9.96
CA GLY A 289 -3.85 2.01 -9.41
C GLY A 289 -3.24 0.65 -9.11
N GLY A 290 -4.09 -0.35 -8.87
CA GLY A 290 -3.65 -1.74 -8.73
C GLY A 290 -3.26 -2.40 -10.05
N GLY A 291 -2.93 -3.70 -10.00
CA GLY A 291 -2.45 -4.45 -11.16
C GLY A 291 -3.35 -4.41 -12.40
N ALA A 292 -4.68 -4.38 -12.23
CA ALA A 292 -5.60 -4.28 -13.35
C ALA A 292 -5.47 -2.94 -14.12
N THR A 293 -5.30 -1.83 -13.38
CA THR A 293 -5.12 -0.50 -13.97
C THR A 293 -3.76 -0.41 -14.68
N THR A 294 -2.69 -0.90 -14.05
CA THR A 294 -1.35 -0.86 -14.66
C THR A 294 -1.27 -1.74 -15.91
N ASP A 295 -1.94 -2.90 -15.92
CA ASP A 295 -2.00 -3.77 -17.09
C ASP A 295 -2.70 -3.11 -18.27
N VAL A 296 -3.84 -2.45 -18.04
CA VAL A 296 -4.58 -1.75 -19.10
C VAL A 296 -3.82 -0.52 -19.56
N ALA A 297 -3.27 0.28 -18.64
CA ALA A 297 -2.47 1.45 -19.00
C ALA A 297 -1.25 1.08 -19.85
N GLY A 298 -0.53 0.04 -19.45
CA GLY A 298 0.59 -0.49 -20.21
C GLY A 298 0.18 -1.05 -21.57
N PHE A 299 -0.97 -1.74 -21.67
CA PHE A 299 -1.46 -2.26 -22.95
C PHE A 299 -1.92 -1.15 -23.90
N VAL A 300 -2.60 -0.13 -23.37
CA VAL A 300 -2.95 1.09 -24.11
C VAL A 300 -1.69 1.78 -24.64
N ALA A 301 -0.66 1.90 -23.80
CA ALA A 301 0.63 2.47 -24.19
C ALA A 301 1.36 1.64 -25.25
N ALA A 302 1.35 0.31 -25.13
CA ALA A 302 1.98 -0.61 -26.08
C ALA A 302 1.35 -0.53 -27.48
N SER A 303 0.04 -0.30 -27.54
CA SER A 303 -0.76 -0.35 -28.76
C SER A 303 -1.01 1.01 -29.40
N TRP A 304 -0.97 2.10 -28.63
CA TRP A 304 -1.09 3.46 -29.16
C TRP A 304 0.14 3.84 -30.00
N LEU A 305 -0.08 4.22 -31.26
CA LEU A 305 0.97 4.60 -32.22
C LEU A 305 2.12 3.57 -32.40
N ARG A 306 1.86 2.29 -32.06
CA ARG A 306 2.81 1.16 -31.99
C ARG A 306 3.82 1.25 -30.84
N GLY A 307 3.45 1.91 -29.75
CA GLY A 307 4.25 2.04 -28.54
C GLY A 307 4.53 3.49 -28.20
N VAL A 308 4.10 3.90 -27.01
CA VAL A 308 4.51 5.15 -26.35
C VAL A 308 5.06 4.86 -24.96
N ARG A 309 5.79 5.81 -24.40
CA ARG A 309 6.32 5.68 -23.04
C ARG A 309 5.18 5.71 -22.03
N TRP A 310 5.34 4.94 -20.96
CA TRP A 310 4.40 4.96 -19.85
C TRP A 310 5.10 4.77 -18.51
N ILE A 311 4.45 5.22 -17.44
CA ILE A 311 4.95 5.16 -16.07
C ILE A 311 3.87 4.47 -15.23
N ALA A 312 4.28 3.55 -14.35
CA ALA A 312 3.37 2.87 -13.44
C ALA A 312 3.48 3.49 -12.03
N ILE A 313 2.34 3.80 -11.42
CA ILE A 313 2.23 4.19 -10.02
C ILE A 313 1.32 3.17 -9.34
N PRO A 314 1.84 1.99 -8.98
CA PRO A 314 1.06 0.95 -8.31
C PRO A 314 0.61 1.40 -6.92
N THR A 315 -0.68 1.21 -6.60
CA THR A 315 -1.28 1.60 -5.31
C THR A 315 -1.72 0.40 -4.45
N THR A 316 -1.33 -0.81 -4.85
CA THR A 316 -1.57 -2.03 -4.07
C THR A 316 -0.26 -2.80 -3.90
N VAL A 317 -0.12 -3.56 -2.82
CA VAL A 317 1.07 -4.41 -2.60
C VAL A 317 1.31 -5.33 -3.80
N LEU A 318 0.26 -6.00 -4.28
CA LEU A 318 0.32 -6.85 -5.49
C LEU A 318 0.78 -6.07 -6.73
N GLY A 319 0.33 -4.83 -6.89
CA GLY A 319 0.77 -3.95 -7.98
C GLY A 319 2.26 -3.63 -7.89
N MET A 320 2.74 -3.30 -6.69
CA MET A 320 4.12 -2.89 -6.43
C MET A 320 5.12 -4.04 -6.63
N VAL A 321 4.83 -5.21 -6.06
CA VAL A 321 5.79 -6.33 -6.04
C VAL A 321 5.67 -7.26 -7.24
N ASP A 322 4.54 -7.21 -7.94
CA ASP A 322 4.27 -8.04 -9.09
C ASP A 322 3.84 -7.21 -10.31
N ALA A 323 2.56 -6.84 -10.46
CA ALA A 323 2.01 -6.43 -11.77
C ALA A 323 2.76 -5.28 -12.47
N ALA A 324 3.22 -4.25 -11.75
CA ALA A 324 3.90 -3.10 -12.36
C ALA A 324 5.32 -3.41 -12.85
N VAL A 325 5.94 -4.50 -12.37
CA VAL A 325 7.32 -4.87 -12.68
C VAL A 325 7.37 -5.97 -13.75
N GLY A 326 8.08 -5.72 -14.83
CA GLY A 326 8.39 -6.72 -15.87
C GLY A 326 7.56 -6.67 -17.15
N GLY A 327 6.80 -5.60 -17.35
CA GLY A 327 6.26 -5.19 -18.65
C GLY A 327 5.24 -6.13 -19.28
N LYS A 328 4.73 -7.13 -18.56
CA LYS A 328 3.56 -7.90 -19.02
C LYS A 328 2.36 -7.00 -18.86
N THR A 329 1.67 -6.70 -19.95
CA THR A 329 0.50 -5.82 -19.98
C THR A 329 -0.58 -6.49 -20.81
N GLY A 330 -1.85 -6.27 -20.50
CA GLY A 330 -2.91 -6.92 -21.26
C GLY A 330 -4.32 -6.67 -20.75
N ILE A 331 -5.25 -7.21 -21.51
CA ILE A 331 -6.69 -7.16 -21.26
C ILE A 331 -7.28 -8.57 -21.31
N ASN A 332 -8.47 -8.70 -20.75
CA ASN A 332 -9.25 -9.93 -20.76
C ASN A 332 -10.15 -9.97 -21.99
N THR A 333 -10.43 -11.18 -22.45
CA THR A 333 -11.48 -11.45 -23.45
C THR A 333 -12.51 -12.42 -22.87
N ALA A 334 -13.59 -12.69 -23.61
CA ALA A 334 -14.59 -13.67 -23.20
C ALA A 334 -13.99 -15.09 -23.03
N GLU A 335 -12.90 -15.38 -23.75
CA GLU A 335 -12.20 -16.66 -23.77
C GLU A 335 -11.21 -16.82 -22.60
N GLY A 336 -10.80 -15.74 -21.94
CA GLY A 336 -9.90 -15.81 -20.79
C GLY A 336 -9.23 -14.49 -20.41
N LYS A 337 -8.62 -14.47 -19.22
CA LYS A 337 -7.83 -13.33 -18.74
C LYS A 337 -6.47 -13.27 -19.42
N ASN A 338 -5.96 -12.05 -19.63
CA ASN A 338 -4.59 -11.77 -20.09
C ASN A 338 -4.15 -12.47 -21.38
N LEU A 339 -5.07 -13.03 -22.17
CA LEU A 339 -4.76 -13.71 -23.43
C LEU A 339 -4.32 -12.73 -24.53
N VAL A 340 -4.81 -11.49 -24.45
CA VAL A 340 -4.47 -10.41 -25.37
C VAL A 340 -3.63 -9.39 -24.62
N GLY A 341 -2.38 -9.24 -25.02
CA GLY A 341 -1.42 -8.41 -24.31
C GLY A 341 -0.14 -8.14 -25.08
N ALA A 342 0.79 -7.46 -24.42
CA ALA A 342 2.11 -7.13 -24.93
C ALA A 342 3.16 -7.16 -23.83
N PHE A 343 4.41 -7.47 -24.20
CA PHE A 343 5.58 -7.19 -23.38
C PHE A 343 6.04 -5.75 -23.69
N HIS A 344 5.65 -4.80 -22.83
CA HIS A 344 5.92 -3.37 -22.96
C HIS A 344 6.37 -2.78 -21.62
N PRO A 345 7.67 -2.82 -21.30
CA PRO A 345 8.20 -2.28 -20.05
C PRO A 345 7.86 -0.80 -19.85
N PRO A 346 7.60 -0.36 -18.60
CA PRO A 346 7.44 1.06 -18.29
C PRO A 346 8.79 1.80 -18.41
N ALA A 347 8.72 3.12 -18.51
CA ALA A 347 9.87 4.01 -18.37
C ALA A 347 10.34 4.15 -16.91
N GLY A 348 9.47 3.82 -15.95
CA GLY A 348 9.74 3.82 -14.52
C GLY A 348 8.52 3.36 -13.73
N VAL A 349 8.75 2.89 -12.50
CA VAL A 349 7.70 2.48 -11.56
C VAL A 349 7.88 3.24 -10.25
N LEU A 350 6.82 3.87 -9.74
CA LEU A 350 6.81 4.61 -8.48
C LEU A 350 5.97 3.86 -7.44
N CYS A 351 6.63 3.11 -6.57
CA CYS A 351 6.02 2.42 -5.44
C CYS A 351 5.99 3.35 -4.22
N ASP A 352 5.06 4.30 -4.21
CA ASP A 352 4.83 5.19 -3.06
C ASP A 352 4.09 4.45 -1.95
N LEU A 353 4.79 4.15 -0.86
CA LEU A 353 4.29 3.38 0.26
C LEU A 353 3.12 4.06 0.97
N ALA A 354 2.99 5.40 0.87
CA ALA A 354 1.84 6.11 1.43
C ALA A 354 0.50 5.70 0.79
N ALA A 355 0.53 5.15 -0.44
CA ALA A 355 -0.68 4.62 -1.07
C ALA A 355 -1.27 3.43 -0.32
N LEU A 356 -0.44 2.69 0.44
CA LEU A 356 -0.85 1.49 1.16
C LEU A 356 -1.65 1.79 2.44
N ASP A 357 -1.54 3.00 3.00
CA ASP A 357 -2.22 3.39 4.24
C ASP A 357 -3.74 3.34 4.12
N SER A 358 -4.26 3.54 2.90
CA SER A 358 -5.69 3.48 2.58
C SER A 358 -6.15 2.12 2.02
N LEU A 359 -5.23 1.17 1.83
CA LEU A 359 -5.53 -0.10 1.19
C LEU A 359 -6.30 -1.02 2.15
N PRO A 360 -7.43 -1.62 1.74
CA PRO A 360 -8.14 -2.57 2.57
C PRO A 360 -7.23 -3.75 2.96
N VAL A 361 -7.30 -4.17 4.23
CA VAL A 361 -6.43 -5.21 4.79
C VAL A 361 -6.42 -6.51 3.97
N HIS A 362 -7.56 -6.91 3.39
CA HIS A 362 -7.62 -8.11 2.57
C HIS A 362 -6.91 -7.97 1.22
N ASP A 363 -6.84 -6.76 0.66
CA ASP A 363 -6.08 -6.48 -0.56
C ASP A 363 -4.58 -6.36 -0.27
N TYR A 364 -4.23 -5.82 0.90
CA TYR A 364 -2.85 -5.84 1.42
C TYR A 364 -2.35 -7.27 1.62
N VAL A 365 -3.08 -8.07 2.41
CA VAL A 365 -2.76 -9.48 2.70
C VAL A 365 -2.72 -10.31 1.41
N SER A 366 -3.58 -10.03 0.43
CA SER A 366 -3.48 -10.68 -0.87
C SER A 366 -2.15 -10.41 -1.58
N GLY A 367 -1.52 -9.25 -1.38
CA GLY A 367 -0.18 -8.97 -1.92
C GLY A 367 0.93 -9.72 -1.19
N MET A 368 0.74 -10.05 0.10
CA MET A 368 1.71 -10.81 0.88
C MET A 368 1.97 -12.22 0.32
N ALA A 369 1.01 -12.81 -0.40
CA ALA A 369 1.23 -14.10 -1.07
C ALA A 369 2.40 -14.04 -2.07
N GLU A 370 2.52 -12.93 -2.80
CA GLU A 370 3.58 -12.72 -3.79
C GLU A 370 4.94 -12.42 -3.14
N ILE A 371 4.92 -11.67 -2.02
CA ILE A 371 6.11 -11.42 -1.20
C ILE A 371 6.63 -12.75 -0.64
N ILE A 372 5.77 -13.54 0.00
CA ILE A 372 6.13 -14.85 0.57
C ILE A 372 6.61 -15.82 -0.52
N LYS A 373 5.98 -15.79 -1.70
CA LYS A 373 6.45 -16.55 -2.88
C LYS A 373 7.89 -16.21 -3.22
N ALA A 374 8.24 -14.92 -3.29
CA ALA A 374 9.61 -14.46 -3.54
C ALA A 374 10.58 -15.02 -2.47
N GLY A 375 10.13 -15.11 -1.22
CA GLY A 375 10.91 -15.70 -0.13
C GLY A 375 11.22 -17.19 -0.31
N PHE A 376 10.22 -17.97 -0.75
CA PHE A 376 10.41 -19.40 -1.00
C PHE A 376 11.27 -19.70 -2.22
N ILE A 377 11.18 -18.89 -3.27
CA ILE A 377 11.87 -19.17 -4.54
C ILE A 377 13.28 -18.57 -4.60
N ALA A 378 13.60 -17.52 -3.84
CA ALA A 378 14.87 -16.79 -4.02
C ALA A 378 15.45 -16.12 -2.76
N ASP A 379 14.64 -15.44 -1.92
CA ASP A 379 15.15 -14.65 -0.78
C ASP A 379 14.56 -15.08 0.58
N PRO A 380 15.10 -16.12 1.23
CA PRO A 380 14.60 -16.61 2.51
C PRO A 380 14.50 -15.59 3.64
N VAL A 381 15.23 -14.46 3.56
CA VAL A 381 15.13 -13.40 4.57
C VAL A 381 13.73 -12.80 4.61
N ILE A 382 13.02 -12.79 3.48
CA ILE A 382 11.60 -12.39 3.44
C ILE A 382 10.77 -13.26 4.41
N LEU A 383 11.02 -14.58 4.41
CA LEU A 383 10.30 -15.50 5.28
C LEU A 383 10.66 -15.25 6.74
N ASP A 384 11.95 -15.03 7.03
CA ASP A 384 12.42 -14.75 8.39
C ASP A 384 11.82 -13.45 8.96
N LEU A 385 11.67 -12.41 8.13
CA LEU A 385 11.05 -11.14 8.51
C LEU A 385 9.54 -11.28 8.79
N VAL A 386 8.82 -12.02 7.95
CA VAL A 386 7.38 -12.27 8.16
C VAL A 386 7.15 -13.13 9.40
N GLU A 387 8.02 -14.11 9.68
CA GLU A 387 7.92 -14.97 10.86
C GLU A 387 8.29 -14.25 12.16
N ALA A 388 9.19 -13.27 12.10
CA ALA A 388 9.57 -12.46 13.25
C ALA A 388 8.42 -11.57 13.74
N ASP A 389 7.61 -11.05 12.83
CA ASP A 389 6.44 -10.22 13.15
C ASP A 389 5.29 -10.42 12.15
N PRO A 390 4.49 -11.51 12.29
CA PRO A 390 3.38 -11.78 11.37
C PRO A 390 2.27 -10.73 11.42
N GLU A 391 2.06 -10.07 12.56
CA GLU A 391 1.02 -9.04 12.71
C GLU A 391 1.44 -7.75 11.99
N GLY A 392 2.69 -7.31 12.19
CA GLY A 392 3.26 -6.18 11.48
C GLY A 392 3.34 -6.43 9.97
N ALA A 393 3.69 -7.65 9.54
CA ALA A 393 3.75 -8.02 8.12
C ALA A 393 2.39 -7.89 7.40
N ARG A 394 1.26 -7.81 8.11
CA ARG A 394 -0.08 -7.64 7.53
C ARG A 394 -0.54 -6.18 7.44
N SER A 395 0.31 -5.23 7.84
CA SER A 395 -0.03 -3.82 7.97
C SER A 395 0.97 -2.94 7.24
N PRO A 396 0.53 -1.87 6.55
CA PRO A 396 1.45 -0.89 5.97
C PRO A 396 2.35 -0.21 7.02
N ALA A 397 1.88 -0.11 8.27
CA ALA A 397 2.64 0.43 9.40
C ALA A 397 3.64 -0.55 10.03
N GLY A 398 3.72 -1.78 9.51
CA GLY A 398 4.66 -2.79 10.00
C GLY A 398 6.13 -2.35 9.85
N PRO A 399 7.00 -2.66 10.81
CA PRO A 399 8.39 -2.21 10.81
C PRO A 399 9.20 -2.74 9.62
N HIS A 400 8.77 -3.84 9.01
CA HIS A 400 9.44 -4.49 7.88
C HIS A 400 8.77 -4.27 6.53
N THR A 401 7.69 -3.47 6.44
CA THR A 401 6.90 -3.32 5.21
C THR A 401 7.73 -2.85 4.01
N ALA A 402 8.53 -1.79 4.19
CA ALA A 402 9.39 -1.29 3.12
C ALA A 402 10.41 -2.35 2.66
N GLU A 403 11.08 -3.02 3.61
CA GLU A 403 12.09 -4.03 3.32
C GLU A 403 11.49 -5.26 2.59
N LEU A 404 10.31 -5.72 3.01
CA LEU A 404 9.60 -6.83 2.38
C LEU A 404 9.24 -6.52 0.93
N ILE A 405 8.73 -5.30 0.66
CA ILE A 405 8.40 -4.83 -0.68
C ILE A 405 9.66 -4.72 -1.53
N GLU A 406 10.72 -4.08 -1.02
CA GLU A 406 11.99 -3.93 -1.73
C GLU A 406 12.61 -5.26 -2.12
N ARG A 407 12.69 -6.21 -1.18
CA ARG A 407 13.26 -7.55 -1.43
C ARG A 407 12.45 -8.30 -2.49
N SER A 408 11.13 -8.28 -2.39
CA SER A 408 10.26 -8.90 -3.38
C SER A 408 10.44 -8.29 -4.77
N ILE A 409 10.55 -6.95 -4.86
CA ILE A 409 10.83 -6.26 -6.12
C ILE A 409 12.21 -6.63 -6.66
N ARG A 410 13.26 -6.72 -5.81
CA ARG A 410 14.61 -7.14 -6.23
C ARG A 410 14.62 -8.53 -6.85
N VAL A 411 13.95 -9.50 -6.22
CA VAL A 411 13.79 -10.86 -6.78
C VAL A 411 13.14 -10.80 -8.15
N LYS A 412 12.04 -10.06 -8.29
CA LYS A 412 11.34 -9.94 -9.58
C LYS A 412 12.19 -9.22 -10.63
N ALA A 413 12.88 -8.15 -10.25
CA ALA A 413 13.76 -7.37 -11.12
C ALA A 413 14.89 -8.22 -11.68
N GLU A 414 15.54 -9.05 -10.86
CA GLU A 414 16.62 -9.95 -11.28
C GLU A 414 16.13 -10.98 -12.31
N VAL A 415 14.99 -11.62 -12.03
CA VAL A 415 14.39 -12.62 -12.92
C VAL A 415 13.95 -12.00 -14.25
N VAL A 416 13.31 -10.84 -14.21
CA VAL A 416 12.85 -10.10 -15.41
C VAL A 416 14.03 -9.62 -16.25
N SER A 417 15.07 -9.09 -15.61
CA SER A 417 16.30 -8.63 -16.27
C SER A 417 16.96 -9.77 -17.05
N SER A 418 16.88 -10.99 -16.51
CA SER A 418 17.45 -12.19 -17.13
C SER A 418 16.57 -12.79 -18.22
N ASP A 419 15.24 -12.66 -18.12
CA ASP A 419 14.28 -13.30 -19.04
C ASP A 419 12.96 -12.51 -19.20
N LEU A 420 13.02 -11.37 -19.90
CA LEU A 420 11.85 -10.51 -20.10
C LEU A 420 10.68 -11.23 -20.80
N LYS A 421 10.94 -12.13 -21.75
CA LYS A 421 9.88 -12.75 -22.58
C LYS A 421 9.43 -14.13 -22.10
N GLU A 422 9.83 -14.55 -20.90
CA GLU A 422 9.43 -15.83 -20.30
C GLU A 422 9.77 -17.04 -21.18
N SER A 423 11.03 -17.09 -21.59
CA SER A 423 11.61 -18.17 -22.41
C SER A 423 12.44 -19.18 -21.60
N GLY A 424 12.63 -18.95 -20.30
CA GLY A 424 13.43 -19.77 -19.41
C GLY A 424 13.17 -19.47 -17.93
N LEU A 425 14.11 -18.79 -17.27
CA LEU A 425 14.13 -18.58 -15.81
C LEU A 425 12.85 -17.95 -15.26
N ARG A 426 12.16 -17.08 -16.02
CA ARG A 426 10.97 -16.38 -15.53
C ARG A 426 9.81 -17.32 -15.18
N GLU A 427 9.84 -18.57 -15.64
CA GLU A 427 8.84 -19.59 -15.26
C GLU A 427 8.81 -19.81 -13.73
N ILE A 428 9.90 -19.57 -12.99
CA ILE A 428 9.93 -19.75 -11.52
C ILE A 428 8.95 -18.82 -10.78
N LEU A 429 8.61 -17.67 -11.36
CA LEU A 429 7.63 -16.74 -10.79
C LEU A 429 6.22 -17.35 -10.78
N ASN A 430 5.98 -18.42 -11.53
CA ASN A 430 4.72 -19.15 -11.54
C ASN A 430 4.59 -20.18 -10.40
N TYR A 431 5.48 -20.14 -9.38
CA TYR A 431 5.33 -20.95 -8.17
C TYR A 431 3.95 -20.71 -7.52
N GLY A 432 3.21 -21.79 -7.29
CA GLY A 432 1.81 -21.77 -6.84
C GLY A 432 0.75 -21.40 -7.89
N HIS A 433 1.12 -20.80 -9.03
CA HIS A 433 0.15 -20.24 -9.98
C HIS A 433 -0.63 -21.28 -10.77
N THR A 434 -0.08 -22.48 -10.98
CA THR A 434 -0.77 -23.51 -11.80
C THR A 434 -2.11 -23.91 -11.18
N LEU A 435 -2.14 -24.19 -9.86
CA LEU A 435 -3.40 -24.41 -9.15
C LEU A 435 -4.13 -23.09 -8.86
N GLY A 436 -3.41 -22.02 -8.50
CA GLY A 436 -4.00 -20.71 -8.20
C GLY A 436 -4.89 -20.19 -9.35
N HIS A 437 -4.38 -20.16 -10.58
CA HIS A 437 -5.17 -19.75 -11.75
C HIS A 437 -6.36 -20.68 -12.02
N ALA A 438 -6.23 -21.98 -11.75
CA ALA A 438 -7.34 -22.92 -11.88
C ALA A 438 -8.45 -22.63 -10.87
N ILE A 439 -8.10 -22.26 -9.63
CA ILE A 439 -9.04 -21.83 -8.58
C ILE A 439 -9.69 -20.51 -8.98
N GLU A 440 -8.92 -19.50 -9.39
CA GLU A 440 -9.46 -18.22 -9.83
C GLU A 440 -10.48 -18.39 -10.96
N LYS A 441 -10.12 -19.17 -11.99
CA LYS A 441 -11.03 -19.48 -13.09
C LYS A 441 -12.27 -20.23 -12.61
N ASN A 442 -12.13 -21.16 -11.68
CA ASN A 442 -13.26 -21.91 -11.12
C ASN A 442 -14.24 -21.00 -10.36
N GLU A 443 -13.69 -20.02 -9.65
CA GLU A 443 -14.40 -19.01 -8.86
C GLU A 443 -14.86 -17.81 -9.69
N ARG A 444 -14.72 -17.88 -11.02
CA ARG A 444 -15.07 -16.80 -11.96
C ARG A 444 -14.40 -15.49 -11.58
N TYR A 445 -13.16 -15.58 -11.09
CA TYR A 445 -12.29 -14.47 -10.71
C TYR A 445 -12.84 -13.57 -9.60
N LYS A 446 -13.74 -14.11 -8.76
CA LYS A 446 -14.24 -13.41 -7.56
C LYS A 446 -13.29 -13.51 -6.36
N TRP A 447 -12.40 -14.49 -6.39
CA TRP A 447 -11.35 -14.63 -5.39
C TRP A 447 -10.21 -13.67 -5.69
N ARG A 448 -9.61 -13.14 -4.61
CA ARG A 448 -8.36 -12.38 -4.72
C ARG A 448 -7.25 -13.30 -5.20
N HIS A 449 -6.39 -12.77 -6.07
CA HIS A 449 -5.28 -13.53 -6.64
C HIS A 449 -4.40 -14.19 -5.58
N GLY A 450 -3.96 -13.44 -4.57
CA GLY A 450 -3.10 -13.95 -3.51
C GLY A 450 -3.72 -15.05 -2.67
N ALA A 451 -5.04 -15.04 -2.50
CA ALA A 451 -5.76 -16.11 -1.80
C ALA A 451 -5.78 -17.42 -2.62
N ALA A 452 -5.80 -17.35 -3.94
CA ALA A 452 -5.68 -18.53 -4.78
C ALA A 452 -4.22 -19.01 -4.88
N VAL A 453 -3.27 -18.08 -4.99
CA VAL A 453 -1.83 -18.38 -5.03
C VAL A 453 -1.34 -18.98 -3.73
N SER A 454 -1.83 -18.55 -2.56
CA SER A 454 -1.46 -19.16 -1.26
C SER A 454 -1.80 -20.65 -1.20
N ILE A 455 -3.02 -21.03 -1.61
CA ILE A 455 -3.45 -22.43 -1.70
C ILE A 455 -2.59 -23.17 -2.73
N GLY A 456 -2.31 -22.53 -3.86
CA GLY A 456 -1.45 -23.07 -4.90
C GLY A 456 -0.02 -23.33 -4.44
N MET A 457 0.55 -22.47 -3.60
CA MET A 457 1.89 -22.65 -3.02
C MET A 457 1.92 -23.83 -2.05
N VAL A 458 0.93 -23.95 -1.16
CA VAL A 458 0.82 -25.11 -0.26
C VAL A 458 0.70 -26.40 -1.09
N PHE A 459 -0.17 -26.41 -2.10
CA PHE A 459 -0.29 -27.55 -3.02
C PHE A 459 1.04 -27.90 -3.71
N ALA A 460 1.79 -26.90 -4.19
CA ALA A 460 3.07 -27.12 -4.85
C ALA A 460 4.14 -27.63 -3.88
N ALA A 461 4.12 -27.20 -2.61
CA ALA A 461 4.98 -27.71 -1.55
C ALA A 461 4.66 -29.19 -1.23
N GLU A 462 3.39 -29.54 -1.08
CA GLU A 462 2.93 -30.93 -0.86
C GLU A 462 3.30 -31.84 -2.03
N LEU A 463 3.13 -31.34 -3.26
CA LEU A 463 3.55 -32.05 -4.47
C LEU A 463 5.07 -32.30 -4.48
N GLY A 464 5.87 -31.30 -4.10
CA GLY A 464 7.31 -31.43 -3.94
C GLY A 464 7.71 -32.45 -2.87
N ARG A 465 7.03 -32.44 -1.72
CA ARG A 465 7.22 -33.38 -0.61
C ARG A 465 6.91 -34.81 -1.01
N LEU A 466 5.74 -35.06 -1.60
CA LEU A 466 5.34 -36.38 -2.09
C LEU A 466 6.21 -36.91 -3.23
N ALA A 467 6.80 -36.01 -4.03
CA ALA A 467 7.77 -36.36 -5.05
C ALA A 467 9.19 -36.59 -4.50
N GLY A 468 9.41 -36.46 -3.18
CA GLY A 468 10.72 -36.61 -2.54
C GLY A 468 11.71 -35.51 -2.85
N ARG A 469 11.23 -34.33 -3.24
CA ARG A 469 12.05 -33.16 -3.64
C ARG A 469 12.19 -32.12 -2.54
N LEU A 470 11.15 -31.94 -1.72
CA LEU A 470 11.12 -30.94 -0.65
C LEU A 470 11.09 -31.65 0.71
N ASP A 471 11.84 -31.15 1.68
CA ASP A 471 11.81 -31.66 3.06
C ASP A 471 10.53 -31.25 3.79
N ASP A 472 10.17 -32.04 4.81
CA ASP A 472 8.94 -31.84 5.59
C ASP A 472 8.92 -30.46 6.26
N ALA A 473 10.04 -29.99 6.82
CA ALA A 473 10.09 -28.72 7.53
C ALA A 473 9.85 -27.53 6.59
N THR A 474 10.44 -27.53 5.40
CA THR A 474 10.19 -26.49 4.39
C THR A 474 8.76 -26.55 3.88
N ALA A 475 8.18 -27.74 3.68
CA ALA A 475 6.78 -27.89 3.30
C ALA A 475 5.83 -27.34 4.39
N ASP A 476 6.04 -27.69 5.65
CA ASP A 476 5.24 -27.22 6.80
C ASP A 476 5.38 -25.70 7.01
N ARG A 477 6.55 -25.13 6.70
CA ARG A 477 6.78 -23.67 6.72
C ARG A 477 5.80 -22.93 5.82
N HIS A 478 5.42 -23.47 4.65
CA HIS A 478 4.46 -22.83 3.75
C HIS A 478 3.11 -22.61 4.44
N ARG A 479 2.60 -23.63 5.14
CA ARG A 479 1.33 -23.50 5.87
C ARG A 479 1.44 -22.48 6.98
N SER A 480 2.46 -22.65 7.82
CA SER A 480 2.65 -21.83 9.02
C SER A 480 2.76 -20.34 8.70
N ILE A 481 3.55 -19.98 7.68
CA ILE A 481 3.78 -18.58 7.31
C ILE A 481 2.61 -17.94 6.55
N LEU A 482 1.91 -18.70 5.71
CA LEU A 482 0.75 -18.19 4.98
C LEU A 482 -0.46 -18.01 5.92
N GLU A 483 -0.65 -18.94 6.86
CA GLU A 483 -1.70 -18.84 7.88
C GLU A 483 -1.44 -17.67 8.83
N SER A 484 -0.18 -17.43 9.23
CA SER A 484 0.17 -16.36 10.17
C SER A 484 -0.19 -14.96 9.63
N VAL A 485 -0.13 -14.76 8.31
CA VAL A 485 -0.56 -13.52 7.66
C VAL A 485 -2.06 -13.49 7.29
N GLY A 486 -2.80 -14.56 7.58
CA GLY A 486 -4.24 -14.66 7.34
C GLY A 486 -4.64 -15.05 5.91
N LEU A 487 -3.76 -15.68 5.15
CA LEU A 487 -4.08 -16.23 3.82
C LEU A 487 -4.76 -17.60 3.94
N PRO A 488 -5.71 -17.93 3.05
CA PRO A 488 -6.34 -19.25 3.05
C PRO A 488 -5.37 -20.32 2.55
N LEU A 489 -5.47 -21.52 3.13
CA LEU A 489 -4.62 -22.67 2.79
C LEU A 489 -5.38 -23.83 2.13
N THR A 490 -6.70 -23.78 2.17
CA THR A 490 -7.56 -24.89 1.73
C THR A 490 -8.58 -24.45 0.70
N TYR A 491 -8.96 -25.38 -0.17
CA TYR A 491 -10.04 -25.22 -1.14
C TYR A 491 -10.96 -26.45 -1.14
N ARG A 492 -12.05 -26.37 -1.90
CA ARG A 492 -13.09 -27.40 -1.92
C ARG A 492 -12.64 -28.72 -2.54
N GLY A 493 -12.58 -29.79 -1.75
CA GLY A 493 -12.15 -31.12 -2.22
C GLY A 493 -12.94 -31.65 -3.43
N ASP A 494 -14.25 -31.39 -3.49
CA ASP A 494 -15.15 -31.84 -4.55
C ASP A 494 -14.87 -31.20 -5.93
N GLN A 495 -14.08 -30.12 -5.97
CA GLN A 495 -13.80 -29.37 -7.19
C GLN A 495 -12.58 -29.90 -7.98
N TRP A 496 -11.83 -30.87 -7.45
CA TRP A 496 -10.62 -31.40 -8.09
C TRP A 496 -10.77 -31.73 -9.58
N PRO A 497 -11.83 -32.44 -10.04
CA PRO A 497 -11.95 -32.79 -11.46
C PRO A 497 -11.96 -31.57 -12.38
N LYS A 498 -12.64 -30.50 -11.95
CA LYS A 498 -12.76 -29.25 -12.71
C LYS A 498 -11.48 -28.42 -12.66
N LEU A 499 -10.79 -28.40 -11.53
CA LEU A 499 -9.48 -27.75 -11.42
C LEU A 499 -8.45 -28.45 -12.31
N LEU A 500 -8.41 -29.78 -12.31
CA LEU A 500 -7.52 -30.56 -13.15
C LEU A 500 -7.77 -30.31 -14.65
N GLU A 501 -9.04 -30.19 -15.06
CA GLU A 501 -9.39 -29.80 -16.42
C GLU A 501 -8.90 -28.39 -16.75
N ASN A 502 -9.14 -27.41 -15.87
CA ASN A 502 -8.69 -26.04 -16.05
C ASN A 502 -7.15 -25.94 -16.20
N MET A 503 -6.39 -26.67 -15.39
CA MET A 503 -4.92 -26.71 -15.47
C MET A 503 -4.41 -27.27 -16.81
N LYS A 504 -5.16 -28.17 -17.45
CA LYS A 504 -4.81 -28.73 -18.78
C LYS A 504 -5.09 -27.76 -19.93
N VAL A 505 -6.10 -26.90 -19.80
CA VAL A 505 -6.51 -25.96 -20.85
C VAL A 505 -5.50 -24.82 -21.03
N ASP A 506 -4.87 -24.38 -19.93
CA ASP A 506 -3.91 -23.26 -19.90
C ASP A 506 -2.64 -23.49 -20.75
N LYS A 507 -2.40 -24.73 -21.23
CA LYS A 507 -1.13 -25.13 -21.87
C LYS A 507 -1.27 -25.84 -23.23
N LYS A 508 -2.40 -25.68 -23.93
CA LYS A 508 -2.63 -26.27 -25.28
C LYS A 508 -1.60 -25.89 -26.36
N SER A 509 -0.63 -25.02 -26.08
CA SER A 509 0.45 -24.62 -26.98
C SER A 509 1.76 -25.42 -26.83
N ARG A 510 1.95 -26.24 -25.77
CA ARG A 510 3.23 -26.94 -25.49
C ARG A 510 3.09 -28.41 -25.01
N GLY A 511 2.13 -29.15 -25.57
CA GLY A 511 1.95 -30.59 -25.32
C GLY A 511 1.11 -30.90 -24.08
N ASP A 512 0.42 -32.04 -24.08
CA ASP A 512 -0.61 -32.42 -23.09
C ASP A 512 -0.09 -32.70 -21.66
N LEU A 513 1.19 -32.40 -21.37
CA LEU A 513 1.83 -32.67 -20.08
C LEU A 513 1.71 -31.47 -19.14
N LEU A 514 1.13 -31.69 -17.96
CA LEU A 514 1.08 -30.69 -16.90
C LEU A 514 2.51 -30.40 -16.38
N ARG A 515 2.81 -29.12 -16.18
CA ARG A 515 4.07 -28.63 -15.60
C ARG A 515 3.75 -27.83 -14.36
N PHE A 516 4.44 -28.10 -13.27
CA PHE A 516 4.36 -27.36 -12.02
C PHE A 516 5.74 -26.81 -11.67
N ILE A 517 5.78 -25.62 -11.08
CA ILE A 517 6.97 -25.16 -10.38
C ILE A 517 6.88 -25.71 -8.96
N VAL A 518 7.92 -26.43 -8.55
CA VAL A 518 8.09 -26.98 -7.20
C VAL A 518 9.46 -26.54 -6.67
N LEU A 519 9.81 -26.93 -5.44
CA LEU A 519 11.10 -26.64 -4.83
C LEU A 519 11.87 -27.95 -4.60
N ASP A 520 13.16 -27.97 -4.96
CA ASP A 520 14.11 -29.03 -4.54
C ASP A 520 14.77 -28.72 -3.18
N ALA A 521 14.65 -27.46 -2.73
CA ALA A 521 14.96 -26.95 -1.40
C ALA A 521 14.46 -25.50 -1.32
N LEU A 522 14.47 -24.89 -0.14
CA LEU A 522 14.26 -23.45 0.01
C LEU A 522 15.21 -22.65 -0.90
N GLY A 523 14.68 -21.72 -1.70
CA GLY A 523 15.44 -20.92 -2.66
C GLY A 523 15.89 -21.69 -3.91
N LYS A 524 15.38 -22.91 -4.15
CA LYS A 524 15.76 -23.75 -5.31
C LYS A 524 14.53 -24.23 -6.10
N PRO A 525 13.88 -23.32 -6.86
CA PRO A 525 12.74 -23.68 -7.70
C PRO A 525 13.16 -24.54 -8.89
N THR A 526 12.29 -25.48 -9.26
CA THR A 526 12.50 -26.41 -10.37
C THR A 526 11.17 -26.72 -11.06
N VAL A 527 11.23 -27.28 -12.26
CA VAL A 527 10.05 -27.71 -13.01
C VAL A 527 9.81 -29.20 -12.76
N LEU A 528 8.60 -29.53 -12.31
CA LEU A 528 8.09 -30.90 -12.27
C LEU A 528 7.14 -31.12 -13.45
N GLU A 529 7.57 -31.94 -14.40
CA GLU A 529 6.81 -32.27 -15.60
C GLU A 529 6.09 -33.61 -15.45
N GLY A 530 4.82 -33.66 -15.87
CA GLY A 530 4.01 -34.88 -15.91
C GLY A 530 3.90 -35.66 -14.60
N PRO A 531 3.62 -35.02 -13.44
CA PRO A 531 3.46 -35.74 -12.19
C PRO A 531 2.32 -36.77 -12.29
N ASP A 532 2.48 -37.91 -11.61
CA ASP A 532 1.48 -38.97 -11.55
C ASP A 532 0.13 -38.41 -11.06
N PRO A 533 -1.00 -38.65 -11.77
CA PRO A 533 -2.32 -38.21 -11.34
C PRO A 533 -2.69 -38.59 -9.90
N ALA A 534 -2.21 -39.73 -9.39
CA ALA A 534 -2.42 -40.14 -8.00
C ALA A 534 -1.68 -39.24 -7.01
N VAL A 535 -0.46 -38.81 -7.34
CA VAL A 535 0.32 -37.86 -6.52
C VAL A 535 -0.32 -36.48 -6.54
N LEU A 536 -0.82 -36.03 -7.70
CA LEU A 536 -1.57 -34.77 -7.79
C LEU A 536 -2.82 -34.79 -6.92
N LEU A 537 -3.59 -35.89 -6.95
CA LEU A 537 -4.78 -36.04 -6.12
C LEU A 537 -4.42 -36.09 -4.63
N ALA A 538 -3.33 -36.78 -4.26
CA ALA A 538 -2.85 -36.84 -2.88
C ALA A 538 -2.43 -35.45 -2.37
N ALA A 539 -1.63 -34.71 -3.14
CA ALA A 539 -1.24 -33.32 -2.82
C ALA A 539 -2.46 -32.41 -2.69
N TYR A 540 -3.48 -32.59 -3.54
CA TYR A 540 -4.73 -31.84 -3.43
C TYR A 540 -5.53 -32.21 -2.19
N GLY A 541 -5.49 -33.47 -1.76
CA GLY A 541 -6.10 -33.94 -0.51
C GLY A 541 -5.60 -33.18 0.71
N GLU A 542 -4.31 -32.83 0.74
CA GLU A 542 -3.69 -32.06 1.82
C GLU A 542 -4.17 -30.59 1.88
N VAL A 543 -4.70 -30.06 0.78
CA VAL A 543 -5.27 -28.69 0.70
C VAL A 543 -6.79 -28.70 0.53
N SER A 544 -7.45 -29.85 0.77
CA SER A 544 -8.90 -29.97 0.68
C SER A 544 -9.57 -29.72 2.03
N ALA A 545 -10.56 -28.82 2.07
CA ALA A 545 -11.41 -28.55 3.24
C ALA A 545 -12.56 -29.54 3.38
#